data_AF-A0A194PEP6-F1
#
_entry.id   AF-A0A194PEP6-F1
#
_cell.length_a   1.000
_cell.length_b   1.000
_cell.length_c   1.000
_cell.angle_alpha   90.00
_cell.angle_beta   90.00
_cell.angle_gamma   90.00
#
_symmetry.space_group_name_H-M   'P 1'
#
loop_
_entity.id
_entity.type
_entity.pdbx_description
1 polymer ?
#
loop_
_entity_poly.entity_id
_entity_poly.type
_entity_poly.pdbx_seq_one_letter_code
_entity_poly.pdbx_strand_id
1 'polypeptide(L)'
;MPEKLYAEFSITATVRPANKDGGFLFSVVNPLETVVQLGVQLIPSGPGLTNISLLYTDANVYALSQTIASFVVPSFAKKWSRFGMKVTTDNVTLFLNCHEFDTLAVKRSPLELVFDSASTLYVGQAGPLIRGAFHTDISELLQAVSVLSSACDIDHITHVQQFAVRVRPMLRQPFESSTNCNLMITE
;
A
#
# COMPACT_ATOMS: atom_id res chain seq x y z
N MET A 1 8.05 -11.48 5.42
CA MET A 1 8.35 -10.47 4.37
C MET A 1 9.55 -10.97 3.56
N PRO A 2 9.76 -10.63 2.27
CA PRO A 2 10.98 -11.08 1.61
C PRO A 2 12.16 -10.31 2.23
N GLU A 3 13.35 -10.89 2.19
CA GLU A 3 14.55 -10.20 2.62
C GLU A 3 14.92 -9.05 1.67
N LYS A 4 14.61 -9.20 0.37
CA LYS A 4 14.93 -8.22 -0.67
C LYS A 4 13.75 -7.95 -1.58
N LEU A 5 13.61 -6.68 -1.98
CA LEU A 5 12.76 -6.26 -3.08
C LEU A 5 13.62 -6.03 -4.32
N TYR A 6 13.21 -6.64 -5.43
CA TYR A 6 13.85 -6.44 -6.73
C TYR A 6 13.88 -4.96 -7.12
N ALA A 7 14.87 -4.60 -7.94
CA ALA A 7 15.02 -3.23 -8.39
C ALA A 7 13.82 -2.73 -9.19
N GLU A 8 13.18 -3.62 -9.94
CA GLU A 8 11.97 -3.33 -10.71
C GLU A 8 10.81 -4.14 -10.18
N PHE A 9 9.68 -3.46 -9.99
CA PHE A 9 8.47 -4.07 -9.47
C PHE A 9 7.25 -3.26 -9.87
N SER A 10 6.07 -3.82 -9.67
CA SER A 10 4.82 -3.10 -9.79
C SER A 10 3.98 -3.21 -8.54
N ILE A 11 3.28 -2.15 -8.20
CA ILE A 11 2.30 -2.10 -7.11
C ILE A 11 0.94 -1.91 -7.75
N THR A 12 -0.02 -2.78 -7.46
CA THR A 12 -1.42 -2.57 -7.86
C THR A 12 -2.31 -2.55 -6.63
N ALA A 13 -3.22 -1.58 -6.59
CA ALA A 13 -4.15 -1.41 -5.50
C ALA A 13 -5.58 -1.13 -6.01
N THR A 14 -6.55 -1.73 -5.33
CA THR A 14 -7.98 -1.40 -5.50
C THR A 14 -8.53 -0.93 -4.18
N VAL A 15 -8.92 0.35 -4.13
CA VAL A 15 -9.20 1.09 -2.89
C VAL A 15 -10.48 1.89 -3.01
N ARG A 16 -11.14 2.10 -1.86
CA ARG A 16 -12.24 3.08 -1.74
C ARG A 16 -12.03 3.89 -0.46
N PRO A 17 -11.38 5.06 -0.51
CA PRO A 17 -11.17 5.88 0.68
C PRO A 17 -12.50 6.30 1.30
N ALA A 18 -12.65 6.19 2.64
CA ALA A 18 -13.87 6.58 3.34
C ALA A 18 -14.10 8.10 3.32
N ASN A 19 -13.01 8.86 3.46
CA ASN A 19 -12.96 10.31 3.48
C ASN A 19 -11.79 10.81 2.62
N LYS A 20 -11.58 12.13 2.64
CA LYS A 20 -10.49 12.83 1.94
C LYS A 20 -9.25 13.01 2.81
N ASP A 21 -9.24 12.48 4.04
CA ASP A 21 -8.24 12.83 5.05
C ASP A 21 -6.89 12.17 4.76
N GLY A 22 -6.88 11.14 3.91
CA GLY A 22 -5.66 10.54 3.40
C GLY A 22 -4.94 9.69 4.46
N GLY A 23 -3.65 9.39 4.21
CA GLY A 23 -2.76 8.51 4.98
C GLY A 23 -2.16 7.35 4.15
N PHE A 24 -1.62 6.33 4.84
CA PHE A 24 -0.94 5.21 4.18
C PHE A 24 -1.89 4.11 3.73
N LEU A 25 -1.80 3.74 2.45
CA LEU A 25 -2.46 2.56 1.92
C LEU A 25 -1.83 1.28 2.50
N PHE A 26 -0.51 1.23 2.41
CA PHE A 26 0.32 0.23 3.07
C PHE A 26 1.70 0.83 3.30
N SER A 27 2.44 0.25 4.22
CA SER A 27 3.83 0.61 4.45
C SER A 27 4.60 -0.54 5.08
N VAL A 28 5.82 -0.73 4.63
CA VAL A 28 6.85 -1.52 5.29
C VAL A 28 7.68 -0.57 6.13
N VAL A 29 7.70 -0.80 7.44
CA VAL A 29 8.39 0.06 8.40
C VAL A 29 9.53 -0.74 9.03
N ASN A 30 10.65 -0.06 9.28
CA ASN A 30 11.82 -0.64 9.92
C ASN A 30 11.50 -1.14 11.35
N PRO A 31 12.35 -1.98 11.97
CA PRO A 31 12.10 -2.56 13.29
C PRO A 31 11.93 -1.52 14.42
N LEU A 32 12.48 -0.32 14.24
CA LEU A 32 12.33 0.78 15.19
C LEU A 32 11.02 1.56 15.02
N GLU A 33 10.21 1.21 14.02
CA GLU A 33 8.95 1.86 13.67
C GLU A 33 9.08 3.35 13.33
N THR A 34 10.25 3.79 12.87
CA THR A 34 10.56 5.22 12.62
C THR A 34 10.64 5.59 11.14
N VAL A 35 10.95 4.64 10.26
CA VAL A 35 11.20 4.87 8.84
C VAL A 35 10.35 3.95 7.98
N VAL A 36 9.60 4.53 7.05
CA VAL A 36 8.92 3.79 5.97
C VAL A 36 9.93 3.46 4.89
N GLN A 37 10.29 2.17 4.82
CA GLN A 37 11.20 1.64 3.81
C GLN A 37 10.53 1.56 2.43
N LEU A 38 9.28 1.11 2.39
CA LEU A 38 8.46 1.07 1.18
C LEU A 38 7.03 1.37 1.55
N GLY A 39 6.32 2.21 0.80
CA GLY A 39 4.90 2.40 1.05
C GLY A 39 4.21 3.24 -0.01
N VAL A 40 2.89 3.20 -0.01
CA VAL A 40 2.07 4.10 -0.82
C VAL A 40 1.22 4.94 0.11
N GLN A 41 1.29 6.25 -0.09
CA GLN A 41 0.55 7.23 0.69
C GLN A 41 -0.41 8.01 -0.21
N LEU A 42 -1.62 8.22 0.28
CA LEU A 42 -2.66 8.99 -0.38
C LEU A 42 -2.93 10.24 0.46
N ILE A 43 -2.66 11.45 -0.04
CA ILE A 43 -2.87 12.69 0.72
C ILE A 43 -3.76 13.64 -0.08
N PRO A 44 -4.73 14.35 0.53
CA PRO A 44 -5.45 15.41 -0.17
C PRO A 44 -4.50 16.52 -0.65
N SER A 45 -4.60 16.90 -1.93
CA SER A 45 -3.72 17.92 -2.54
C SER A 45 -4.44 19.20 -2.94
N GLY A 46 -5.66 19.40 -2.44
CA GLY A 46 -6.54 20.51 -2.79
C GLY A 46 -7.99 20.07 -3.01
N PRO A 47 -8.88 20.99 -3.37
CA PRO A 47 -10.28 20.68 -3.64
C PRO A 47 -10.41 19.67 -4.78
N GLY A 48 -10.92 18.47 -4.48
CA GLY A 48 -11.14 17.44 -5.49
C GLY A 48 -9.86 16.80 -6.05
N LEU A 49 -8.70 16.99 -5.40
CA LEU A 49 -7.43 16.40 -5.82
C LEU A 49 -6.84 15.53 -4.72
N THR A 50 -6.16 14.46 -5.12
CA THR A 50 -5.46 13.54 -4.22
C THR A 50 -4.08 13.26 -4.80
N ASN A 51 -3.07 13.32 -3.94
CA ASN A 51 -1.71 12.98 -4.26
C ASN A 51 -1.46 11.51 -3.93
N ILE A 52 -0.97 10.75 -4.90
CA ILE A 52 -0.53 9.38 -4.73
C ILE A 52 1.00 9.38 -4.70
N SER A 53 1.57 9.12 -3.53
CA SER A 53 3.01 9.19 -3.28
C SER A 53 3.60 7.80 -3.03
N LEU A 54 4.72 7.51 -3.68
CA LEU A 54 5.53 6.32 -3.44
C LEU A 54 6.67 6.67 -2.50
N LEU A 55 6.69 6.02 -1.33
CA LEU A 55 7.80 6.07 -0.39
C LEU A 55 8.74 4.91 -0.65
N TYR A 56 10.04 5.23 -0.69
CA TYR A 56 11.12 4.28 -0.94
C TYR A 56 12.37 4.80 -0.24
N THR A 57 12.83 4.09 0.79
CA THR A 57 13.88 4.56 1.69
C THR A 57 14.78 3.41 2.12
N ASP A 58 16.10 3.62 2.03
CA ASP A 58 17.05 2.79 2.75
C ASP A 58 17.08 3.16 4.23
N ALA A 59 16.52 2.31 5.09
CA ALA A 59 16.52 2.56 6.53
C ALA A 59 17.91 2.43 7.18
N ASN A 60 18.92 1.88 6.48
CA ASN A 60 20.29 1.80 6.99
C ASN A 60 21.08 3.09 6.74
N VAL A 61 20.70 3.86 5.72
CA VAL A 61 21.39 5.07 5.29
C VAL A 61 20.64 6.33 5.72
N TYR A 62 19.30 6.32 5.62
CA TYR A 62 18.45 7.47 5.89
C TYR A 62 17.70 7.33 7.20
N ALA A 63 17.78 8.38 8.02
CA ALA A 63 17.04 8.47 9.29
C ALA A 63 15.57 8.88 9.11
N LEU A 64 15.17 9.34 7.92
CA LEU A 64 13.82 9.83 7.62
C LEU A 64 13.30 9.22 6.32
N SER A 65 12.00 8.88 6.30
CA SER A 65 11.29 8.37 5.13
C SER A 65 11.37 9.32 3.94
N GLN A 66 11.64 8.79 2.75
CA GLN A 66 11.76 9.53 1.50
C GLN A 66 10.60 9.24 0.56
N THR A 67 10.07 10.28 -0.08
CA THR A 67 9.12 10.15 -1.18
C THR A 67 9.87 10.30 -2.50
N ILE A 68 9.79 9.28 -3.35
CA ILE A 68 10.53 9.27 -4.62
C ILE A 68 9.66 9.64 -5.82
N ALA A 69 8.35 9.46 -5.74
CA ALA A 69 7.40 9.83 -6.79
C ALA A 69 6.09 10.28 -6.16
N SER A 70 5.43 11.25 -6.78
CA SER A 70 4.23 11.89 -6.26
C SER A 70 3.37 12.39 -7.42
N PHE A 71 2.15 11.87 -7.54
CA PHE A 71 1.25 12.13 -8.66
C PHE A 71 -0.04 12.78 -8.16
N VAL A 72 -0.37 13.95 -8.68
CA VAL A 72 -1.64 14.63 -8.37
C VAL A 72 -2.71 14.15 -9.34
N VAL A 73 -3.72 13.49 -8.80
CA VAL A 73 -4.84 12.92 -9.58
C VAL A 73 -6.19 13.49 -9.09
N PRO A 74 -7.24 13.40 -9.90
CA PRO A 74 -8.60 13.66 -9.43
C PRO A 74 -8.95 12.78 -8.23
N SER A 75 -9.54 13.36 -7.20
CA SER A 75 -9.90 12.65 -5.99
C SER A 75 -10.94 11.56 -6.26
N PHE A 76 -10.69 10.39 -5.69
CA PHE A 76 -11.56 9.21 -5.77
C PHE A 76 -12.15 8.83 -4.41
N ALA A 77 -12.24 9.80 -3.48
CA ALA A 77 -12.89 9.58 -2.18
C ALA A 77 -14.32 9.04 -2.36
N LYS A 78 -14.70 8.05 -1.54
CA LYS A 78 -15.98 7.33 -1.56
C LYS A 78 -16.27 6.55 -2.84
N LYS A 79 -15.34 6.47 -3.79
CA LYS A 79 -15.46 5.71 -5.05
C LYS A 79 -14.42 4.60 -5.09
N TRP A 80 -14.78 3.45 -5.67
CA TRP A 80 -13.80 2.42 -5.99
C TRP A 80 -12.86 2.94 -7.07
N SER A 81 -11.56 2.81 -6.83
CA SER A 81 -10.52 3.19 -7.76
C SER A 81 -9.47 2.09 -7.83
N ARG A 82 -9.06 1.74 -9.05
CA ARG A 82 -7.96 0.81 -9.31
C ARG A 82 -6.81 1.62 -9.92
N PHE A 83 -5.65 1.54 -9.28
CA PHE A 83 -4.43 2.13 -9.81
C PHE A 83 -3.26 1.17 -9.69
N GLY A 84 -2.27 1.39 -10.55
CA GLY A 84 -1.01 0.65 -10.55
C GLY A 84 0.17 1.62 -10.62
N MET A 85 1.28 1.27 -10.01
CA MET A 85 2.57 1.92 -10.21
C MET A 85 3.54 0.89 -10.77
N LYS A 86 4.14 1.20 -11.91
CA LYS A 86 5.29 0.46 -12.43
C LYS A 86 6.56 1.18 -12.00
N VAL A 87 7.42 0.51 -11.26
CA VAL A 87 8.69 1.03 -10.78
C VAL A 87 9.79 0.35 -11.56
N THR A 88 10.52 1.14 -12.34
CA THR A 88 11.74 0.75 -13.06
C THR A 88 12.93 1.40 -12.40
N THR A 89 14.14 1.02 -12.81
CA THR A 89 15.40 1.57 -12.28
C THR A 89 15.37 3.11 -12.17
N ASP A 90 14.95 3.78 -13.25
CA ASP A 90 15.05 5.25 -13.38
C ASP A 90 13.70 5.97 -13.41
N ASN A 91 12.57 5.25 -13.52
CA ASN A 91 11.25 5.86 -13.69
C ASN A 91 10.18 5.17 -12.84
N VAL A 92 9.19 5.96 -12.42
CA VAL A 92 7.93 5.47 -11.87
C VAL A 92 6.80 5.91 -12.78
N THR A 93 5.99 4.96 -13.25
CA THR A 93 4.81 5.22 -14.10
C THR A 93 3.55 4.90 -13.32
N LEU A 94 2.62 5.85 -13.25
CA LEU A 94 1.30 5.65 -12.66
C LEU A 94 0.30 5.23 -13.74
N PHE A 95 -0.49 4.21 -13.45
CA PHE A 95 -1.62 3.75 -14.24
C PHE A 95 -2.92 3.94 -13.46
N LEU A 96 -3.93 4.55 -14.07
CA LEU A 96 -5.29 4.66 -13.52
C LEU A 96 -6.24 3.87 -14.41
N ASN A 97 -7.02 2.95 -13.82
CA ASN A 97 -7.94 2.09 -14.57
C ASN A 97 -7.28 1.43 -15.81
N CYS A 98 -6.03 0.98 -15.67
CA CYS A 98 -5.23 0.33 -16.71
C CYS A 98 -4.72 1.26 -17.83
N HIS A 99 -4.91 2.58 -17.72
CA HIS A 99 -4.34 3.56 -18.64
C HIS A 99 -3.16 4.29 -17.98
N GLU A 100 -2.08 4.48 -18.75
CA GLU A 100 -0.95 5.31 -18.30
C GLU A 100 -1.46 6.74 -18.04
N PHE A 101 -1.19 7.22 -16.83
CA PHE A 101 -1.56 8.56 -16.40
C PHE A 101 -0.38 9.51 -16.57
N ASP A 102 0.76 9.16 -15.97
CA ASP A 102 1.98 9.97 -16.03
C ASP A 102 3.22 9.14 -15.63
N THR A 103 4.39 9.59 -16.05
CA THR A 103 5.69 8.96 -15.76
C THR A 103 6.66 10.00 -15.21
N LEU A 104 7.27 9.70 -14.05
CA LEU A 104 8.27 10.52 -13.40
C LEU A 104 9.63 9.84 -13.40
N ALA A 105 10.67 10.58 -13.82
CA ALA A 105 12.05 10.17 -13.65
C ALA A 105 12.46 10.31 -12.17
N VAL A 106 13.06 9.27 -11.61
CA VAL A 106 13.42 9.17 -10.20
C VAL A 106 14.88 8.73 -10.06
N LYS A 107 15.52 9.15 -8.97
CA LYS A 107 16.81 8.59 -8.54
C LYS A 107 16.59 7.82 -7.26
N ARG A 108 16.92 6.53 -7.28
CA ARG A 108 16.73 5.64 -6.13
C ARG A 108 18.08 5.10 -5.68
N SER A 109 18.30 5.11 -4.37
CA SER A 109 19.46 4.51 -3.72
C SER A 109 18.98 3.85 -2.43
N PRO A 110 19.14 2.53 -2.26
CA PRO A 110 19.73 1.56 -3.19
C PRO A 110 18.77 1.20 -4.33
N LEU A 111 19.31 0.51 -5.35
CA LEU A 111 18.47 -0.05 -6.42
C LEU A 111 17.55 -1.16 -5.91
N GLU A 112 18.03 -1.98 -4.96
CA GLU A 112 17.25 -3.03 -4.32
C GLU A 112 17.06 -2.71 -2.83
N LEU A 113 15.82 -2.71 -2.33
CA LEU A 113 15.59 -2.57 -0.90
C LEU A 113 15.86 -3.89 -0.19
N VAL A 114 16.67 -3.82 0.86
CA VAL A 114 16.82 -4.91 1.81
C VAL A 114 15.97 -4.58 3.03
N PHE A 115 15.08 -5.50 3.40
CA PHE A 115 14.26 -5.37 4.59
C PHE A 115 14.89 -6.15 5.73
N ASP A 116 14.90 -5.56 6.93
CA ASP A 116 15.28 -6.30 8.13
C ASP A 116 14.20 -7.37 8.41
N SER A 117 14.62 -8.52 8.95
CA SER A 117 13.72 -9.60 9.37
C SER A 117 12.63 -9.17 10.35
N ALA A 118 12.87 -8.15 11.17
CA ALA A 118 11.93 -7.57 12.12
C ALA A 118 11.13 -6.38 11.55
N SER A 119 11.29 -6.07 10.26
CA SER A 119 10.49 -5.03 9.60
C SER A 119 9.04 -5.48 9.47
N THR A 120 8.11 -4.53 9.68
CA THR A 120 6.69 -4.84 9.78
C THR A 120 5.91 -4.23 8.62
N LEU A 121 5.04 -5.02 8.01
CA LEU A 121 4.09 -4.58 6.99
C LEU A 121 2.78 -4.14 7.65
N TYR A 122 2.44 -2.87 7.45
CA TYR A 122 1.18 -2.28 7.85
C TYR A 122 0.29 -2.02 6.65
N VAL A 123 -1.01 -2.03 6.90
CA VAL A 123 -2.07 -1.79 5.92
C VAL A 123 -3.01 -0.74 6.52
N GLY A 124 -3.29 0.33 5.77
CA GLY A 124 -4.08 1.46 6.28
C GLY A 124 -3.35 2.34 7.33
N GLN A 125 -2.09 2.07 7.62
CA GLN A 125 -1.30 2.80 8.63
C GLN A 125 0.19 2.63 8.38
N ALA A 126 1.02 3.36 9.14
CA ALA A 126 2.49 3.28 9.07
C ALA A 126 3.18 3.04 10.43
N GLY A 127 2.53 2.26 11.29
CA GLY A 127 3.01 2.01 12.65
C GLY A 127 2.59 3.10 13.65
N PRO A 128 2.87 2.91 14.94
CA PRO A 128 2.39 3.77 16.01
C PRO A 128 3.20 5.07 16.16
N LEU A 129 4.48 5.09 15.75
CA LEU A 129 5.35 6.26 15.88
C LEU A 129 5.29 7.19 14.64
N ILE A 130 5.00 6.65 13.46
CA ILE A 130 4.88 7.44 12.23
C ILE A 130 3.47 8.02 12.13
N ARG A 131 3.37 9.34 12.23
CA ARG A 131 2.11 10.05 12.04
C ARG A 131 1.68 9.98 10.57
N GLY A 132 0.40 9.68 10.34
CA GLY A 132 -0.16 9.49 8.98
C GLY A 132 -1.11 8.29 8.87
N ALA A 133 -1.70 7.84 9.98
CA ALA A 133 -2.74 6.80 9.97
C ALA A 133 -3.81 7.15 8.92
N PHE A 134 -4.09 6.22 8.00
CA PHE A 134 -5.18 6.39 7.07
C PHE A 134 -6.46 6.32 7.89
N HIS A 135 -7.21 7.42 7.95
CA HIS A 135 -8.51 7.42 8.63
C HIS A 135 -9.54 6.71 7.74
N THR A 136 -9.32 5.42 7.52
CA THR A 136 -10.38 4.50 7.18
C THR A 136 -11.07 4.12 8.47
N ASP A 137 -12.39 4.10 8.48
CA ASP A 137 -13.07 3.07 9.25
C ASP A 137 -12.54 1.74 8.71
N ILE A 138 -11.55 1.13 9.37
CA ILE A 138 -10.87 -0.12 8.95
C ILE A 138 -11.84 -1.32 9.10
N SER A 139 -13.12 -1.11 8.87
CA SER A 139 -14.13 -2.16 8.84
C SER A 139 -14.36 -2.72 7.42
N GLU A 140 -13.96 -2.08 6.30
CA GLU A 140 -14.47 -2.53 4.97
C GLU A 140 -13.70 -2.20 3.66
N LEU A 141 -12.59 -1.43 3.62
CA LEU A 141 -12.33 -0.60 2.42
C LEU A 141 -11.02 -0.80 1.61
N LEU A 142 -10.16 -1.76 1.98
CA LEU A 142 -9.05 -2.18 1.12
C LEU A 142 -9.31 -3.58 0.58
N GLN A 143 -9.53 -3.73 -0.73
CA GLN A 143 -9.82 -5.04 -1.33
C GLN A 143 -8.55 -5.85 -1.58
N ALA A 144 -7.54 -5.22 -2.18
CA ALA A 144 -6.31 -5.89 -2.54
C ALA A 144 -5.17 -4.88 -2.74
N VAL A 145 -4.00 -5.24 -2.22
CA VAL A 145 -2.71 -4.67 -2.62
C VAL A 145 -1.82 -5.82 -3.03
N SER A 146 -1.16 -5.68 -4.16
CA SER A 146 -0.17 -6.62 -4.65
C SER A 146 1.10 -5.88 -5.03
N VAL A 147 2.24 -6.40 -4.59
CA VAL A 147 3.57 -6.00 -5.07
C VAL A 147 4.11 -7.19 -5.88
N LEU A 148 4.48 -6.93 -7.13
CA LEU A 148 4.86 -7.92 -8.13
C LEU A 148 6.28 -7.62 -8.63
N SER A 149 7.18 -8.60 -8.60
CA SER A 149 8.60 -8.46 -8.94
C SER A 149 8.93 -8.42 -10.44
N SER A 150 7.91 -8.40 -11.29
CA SER A 150 8.05 -8.27 -12.74
C SER A 150 7.00 -7.30 -13.25
N ALA A 151 7.29 -6.62 -14.36
CA ALA A 151 6.31 -5.85 -15.11
C ALA A 151 5.20 -6.80 -15.59
N CYS A 152 4.23 -7.06 -14.72
CA CYS A 152 3.11 -7.93 -15.03
C CYS A 152 2.12 -7.10 -15.83
N ASP A 153 1.83 -7.54 -17.06
CA ASP A 153 0.67 -7.12 -17.80
C ASP A 153 -0.53 -7.08 -16.86
N ILE A 154 -1.24 -5.96 -16.86
CA ILE A 154 -2.36 -5.66 -15.96
C ILE A 154 -3.54 -6.66 -16.12
N ASP A 155 -3.44 -7.60 -17.08
CA ASP A 155 -4.46 -8.58 -17.49
C ASP A 155 -4.10 -10.07 -17.31
N HIS A 156 -2.91 -10.48 -16.84
CA HIS A 156 -2.62 -11.91 -16.61
C HIS A 156 -1.79 -12.18 -15.35
N ILE A 157 -2.45 -12.69 -14.31
CA ILE A 157 -1.83 -13.13 -13.05
C ILE A 157 -1.67 -14.65 -13.10
N THR A 158 -0.51 -15.13 -13.51
CA THR A 158 -0.07 -16.51 -13.23
C THR A 158 1.44 -16.50 -13.00
N HIS A 159 1.87 -16.83 -11.77
CA HIS A 159 3.27 -16.95 -11.33
C HIS A 159 4.07 -15.65 -11.18
N VAL A 160 3.76 -14.88 -10.13
CA VAL A 160 4.69 -13.89 -9.57
C VAL A 160 4.81 -14.14 -8.07
N GLN A 161 5.98 -13.89 -7.50
CA GLN A 161 6.21 -13.91 -6.06
C GLN A 161 5.36 -12.80 -5.43
N GLN A 162 4.10 -13.14 -5.12
CA GLN A 162 3.05 -12.19 -4.82
C GLN A 162 3.06 -11.91 -3.32
N PHE A 163 3.33 -10.66 -2.93
CA PHE A 163 2.82 -10.14 -1.66
C PHE A 163 1.35 -9.81 -1.86
N ALA A 164 0.53 -10.85 -2.02
CA ALA A 164 -0.91 -10.70 -1.99
C ALA A 164 -1.31 -10.48 -0.54
N VAL A 165 -1.38 -9.22 -0.11
CA VAL A 165 -2.09 -8.92 1.13
C VAL A 165 -3.56 -8.94 0.79
N ARG A 166 -4.14 -10.15 0.82
CA ARG A 166 -5.59 -10.31 0.77
C ARG A 166 -6.11 -9.89 2.14
N VAL A 167 -6.55 -8.64 2.25
CA VAL A 167 -7.25 -8.17 3.43
C VAL A 167 -8.55 -8.97 3.49
N ARG A 168 -8.59 -10.02 4.32
CA ARG A 168 -9.88 -10.63 4.64
C ARG A 168 -10.68 -9.56 5.37
N PRO A 169 -11.93 -9.26 4.98
CA PRO A 169 -12.76 -8.41 5.81
C PRO A 169 -12.79 -9.04 7.20
N MET A 170 -12.42 -8.26 8.22
CA MET A 170 -12.83 -8.58 9.59
C MET A 170 -14.35 -8.56 9.53
N LEU A 171 -14.97 -9.74 9.38
CA LEU A 171 -16.36 -9.91 9.73
C LEU A 171 -16.50 -9.26 11.10
N ARG A 172 -17.38 -8.24 11.19
CA ARG A 172 -17.80 -7.67 12.46
C ARG A 172 -17.93 -8.83 13.44
N GLN A 173 -17.08 -8.88 14.46
CA GLN A 173 -17.43 -9.67 15.62
C GLN A 173 -18.77 -9.09 16.07
N PRO A 174 -19.83 -9.91 16.16
CA PRO A 174 -21.08 -9.43 16.71
C PRO A 174 -20.75 -8.95 18.12
N PHE A 175 -21.22 -7.75 18.43
CA PHE A 175 -21.23 -7.22 19.77
C PHE A 175 -21.83 -8.31 20.67
N GLU A 176 -21.00 -8.92 21.51
CA GLU A 176 -21.37 -10.05 22.35
C GLU A 176 -22.18 -9.51 23.54
N SER A 177 -23.43 -9.17 23.26
CA SER A 177 -24.46 -9.12 24.30
C SER A 177 -25.02 -10.52 24.44
N SER A 178 -24.47 -11.24 25.43
CA SER A 178 -25.07 -12.35 26.18
C SER A 178 -26.36 -12.93 25.59
N THR A 179 -26.33 -14.19 25.14
CA THR A 179 -27.19 -15.30 25.61
C THR A 179 -26.89 -16.56 24.76
N ASN A 180 -26.65 -17.69 25.44
CA ASN A 180 -26.57 -19.06 24.96
C ASN A 180 -27.13 -19.38 23.56
N CYS A 181 -26.32 -20.06 22.73
CA CYS A 181 -26.86 -21.13 21.89
C CYS A 181 -25.83 -22.26 21.74
N ASN A 182 -26.22 -23.41 22.29
CA ASN A 182 -25.53 -24.70 22.20
C ASN A 182 -25.69 -25.30 20.80
N LEU A 183 -24.71 -26.15 20.46
CA LEU A 183 -24.86 -27.46 19.83
C LEU A 183 -24.63 -27.66 18.32
N MET A 184 -23.92 -28.78 18.11
CA MET A 184 -23.89 -29.78 17.03
C MET A 184 -23.11 -29.48 15.76
N ILE A 185 -21.90 -30.04 15.76
CA ILE A 185 -21.29 -30.66 14.58
C ILE A 185 -22.00 -32.02 14.39
N THR A 186 -22.53 -32.26 13.19
CA THR A 186 -22.77 -33.62 12.69
C THR A 186 -22.24 -33.72 11.27
N GLU A 187 -21.30 -34.68 11.14
CA GLU A 187 -20.69 -35.39 10.01
C GLU A 187 -20.06 -34.60 8.85
#